data_AF-H5SUZ3-F1
#
_entry.id   AF-H5SUZ3-F1
#
_cell.length_a   1.000
_cell.length_b   1.000
_cell.length_c   1.000
_cell.angle_alpha   90.00
_cell.angle_beta   90.00
_cell.angle_gamma   90.00
#
_symmetry.space_group_name_H-M   'P 1'
#
loop_
_entity.id
_entity.type
_entity.pdbx_description
1 polymer ?
#
loop_
_entity_poly.entity_id
_entity_poly.type
_entity_poly.pdbx_seq_one_letter_code
_entity_poly.pdbx_strand_id
1 'polypeptide(L)'
;MRNTVKLWAVGIAVAVLVIGGAYVVGSLVGRAQMSAQSPAAQTDPMVRIAAALERIAAAMEKSAGGSMSGMMGGMMQGMGQMGMMGDMSQMMAQMQERMKQCQAMMGQMQGMMSSPVTQPAPSAPTQALTEADLTRTSQAEGITVAVTFMNPLLKPEEVNGKLVFKVALDTHTVDLSQFDLTKLAVLRTSEGVTVSEGFSWEPESESGHHRKGVLKVADTLNGAPLITRETKWLELELKEIGMPSRVFRWEGQVLTALAR
;
A
#
# COMPACT_ATOMS: atom_id res chain seq x y z
N MET A 1 24.05 58.60 -18.56
CA MET A 1 24.30 59.24 -17.26
C MET A 1 23.07 58.98 -16.39
N ARG A 2 23.10 57.92 -15.58
CA ARG A 2 23.36 57.95 -14.13
C ARG A 2 22.24 58.66 -13.35
N ASN A 3 21.39 57.86 -12.71
CA ASN A 3 20.74 58.07 -11.39
C ASN A 3 19.22 57.87 -11.36
N THR A 4 18.76 56.62 -11.22
CA THR A 4 17.40 56.32 -10.70
C THR A 4 17.33 55.07 -9.80
N VAL A 5 18.45 54.48 -9.38
CA VAL A 5 18.48 53.21 -8.62
C VAL A 5 18.66 53.40 -7.10
N LYS A 6 18.23 54.52 -6.50
CA LYS A 6 18.44 54.78 -5.05
C LYS A 6 17.18 55.18 -4.29
N LEU A 7 16.03 54.56 -4.57
CA LEU A 7 14.81 54.80 -3.77
C LEU A 7 14.16 53.55 -3.12
N TRP A 8 14.69 52.35 -3.31
CA TRP A 8 14.08 51.13 -2.72
C TRP A 8 14.81 50.55 -1.50
N ALA A 9 15.98 51.06 -1.14
CA ALA A 9 16.81 50.47 -0.08
C ALA A 9 16.55 51.00 1.35
N VAL A 10 15.70 52.03 1.52
CA VAL A 10 15.43 52.62 2.85
C VAL A 10 14.11 52.12 3.47
N GLY A 11 13.21 51.52 2.68
CA GLY A 11 11.93 51.01 3.16
C GLY A 11 11.97 49.65 3.88
N ILE A 12 13.03 48.86 3.70
CA ILE A 12 13.14 47.50 4.28
C ILE A 12 13.84 47.52 5.65
N ALA A 13 14.63 48.55 5.95
CA ALA A 13 15.38 48.66 7.21
C ALA A 13 14.51 49.05 8.43
N VAL A 14 13.28 49.53 8.24
CA VAL A 14 12.38 49.92 9.36
C VAL A 14 11.34 48.83 9.69
N ALA A 15 11.04 47.92 8.77
CA ALA A 15 10.08 46.84 9.02
C ALA A 15 10.68 45.63 9.78
N VAL A 16 12.01 45.45 9.74
CA VAL A 16 12.70 44.36 10.48
C VAL A 16 12.92 44.71 11.96
N LEU A 17 12.79 45.99 12.34
CA LEU A 17 13.06 46.45 13.72
C LEU A 17 11.82 46.52 14.64
N VAL A 18 10.62 46.18 14.13
CA VAL A 18 9.38 46.13 14.94
C VAL A 18 8.94 44.70 15.27
N ILE A 19 9.49 43.67 14.62
CA ILE A 19 9.14 42.26 14.89
C ILE A 19 10.19 41.52 15.75
N GLY A 20 11.40 42.08 15.89
CA GLY A 20 12.49 41.51 16.70
C GLY A 20 12.56 42.00 18.16
N GLY A 21 11.46 42.48 18.75
CA GLY A 21 11.43 43.13 20.06
C GLY A 21 10.35 42.62 21.02
N ALA A 22 10.01 41.32 20.96
CA ALA A 22 9.06 40.69 21.89
C ALA A 22 9.53 39.31 22.41
N TYR A 23 10.82 39.00 22.26
CA TYR A 23 11.49 37.91 22.97
C TYR A 23 12.58 38.56 23.81
N VAL A 24 12.59 38.29 25.12
CA VAL A 24 13.44 38.91 26.17
C VAL A 24 12.85 40.18 26.80
N VAL A 25 11.75 40.04 27.56
CA VAL A 25 11.57 40.47 28.98
C VAL A 25 10.22 39.91 29.41
N GLY A 26 10.23 38.82 30.15
CA GLY A 26 9.02 38.14 30.63
C GLY A 26 9.33 36.98 31.58
N SER A 27 10.38 37.12 32.38
CA SER A 27 10.59 36.31 33.58
C SER A 27 10.38 37.23 34.78
N LEU A 28 9.69 36.71 35.80
CA LEU A 28 9.29 37.36 37.06
C LEU A 28 7.93 38.06 37.03
N VAL A 29 6.86 37.28 37.24
CA VAL A 29 5.82 37.46 38.27
C VAL A 29 4.65 36.53 37.90
N GLY A 30 4.43 35.49 38.69
CA GLY A 30 3.36 34.52 38.45
C GLY A 30 3.43 33.31 39.36
N ARG A 31 3.75 33.53 40.64
CA ARG A 31 3.70 32.50 41.69
C ARG A 31 2.49 32.83 42.56
N ALA A 32 1.39 32.10 42.37
CA ALA A 32 0.39 31.71 43.38
C ALA A 32 -0.97 31.43 42.72
N GLN A 33 -1.23 30.17 42.37
CA GLN A 33 -2.52 29.57 42.66
C GLN A 33 -2.36 28.06 42.75
N MET A 34 -2.24 27.60 43.99
CA MET A 34 -2.39 26.20 44.38
C MET A 34 -3.89 25.85 44.27
N SER A 35 -4.21 24.85 43.46
CA SER A 35 -5.40 24.03 43.64
C SER A 35 -4.94 22.59 43.68
N ALA A 36 -5.03 22.00 44.87
CA ALA A 36 -4.75 20.61 45.14
C ALA A 36 -5.70 19.72 44.33
N GLN A 37 -5.15 19.00 43.35
CA GLN A 37 -5.75 17.79 42.82
C GLN A 37 -5.17 16.60 43.58
N SER A 38 -6.05 15.87 44.26
CA SER A 38 -5.76 14.62 44.95
C SER A 38 -5.13 13.61 43.98
N PRO A 39 -4.11 12.84 44.40
CA PRO A 39 -3.56 11.78 43.58
C PRO A 39 -4.57 10.63 43.49
N ALA A 40 -5.16 10.44 42.31
CA ALA A 40 -5.86 9.22 41.99
C ALA A 40 -4.86 8.07 42.08
N ALA A 41 -5.20 7.05 42.87
CA ALA A 41 -4.41 5.85 43.07
C ALA A 41 -4.01 5.25 41.72
N GLN A 42 -2.71 5.28 41.45
CA GLN A 42 -2.06 4.66 40.32
C GLN A 42 -2.14 3.14 40.53
N THR A 43 -3.17 2.51 40.00
CA THR A 43 -3.36 1.07 40.13
C THR A 43 -2.34 0.34 39.28
N ASP A 44 -1.69 -0.64 39.93
CA ASP A 44 -0.58 -1.42 39.41
C ASP A 44 -0.90 -2.04 38.03
N PRO A 45 -0.03 -1.85 37.01
CA PRO A 45 -0.24 -2.41 35.67
C PRO A 45 -0.43 -3.93 35.67
N MET A 46 0.09 -4.65 36.67
CA MET A 46 -0.09 -6.10 36.79
C MET A 46 -1.54 -6.50 37.09
N VAL A 47 -2.31 -5.66 37.79
CA VAL A 47 -3.73 -5.92 38.09
C VAL A 47 -4.60 -5.79 36.83
N ARG A 48 -4.19 -4.94 35.87
CA ARG A 48 -4.89 -4.79 34.59
C ARG A 48 -4.71 -6.00 33.66
N ILE A 49 -3.54 -6.64 33.70
CA ILE A 49 -3.26 -7.85 32.90
C ILE A 49 -4.06 -9.04 33.43
N ALA A 50 -4.16 -9.19 34.76
CA ALA A 50 -4.94 -10.26 35.38
C ALA A 50 -6.44 -10.18 35.03
N ALA A 51 -7.04 -8.98 35.09
CA ALA A 51 -8.45 -8.77 34.75
C ALA A 51 -8.75 -8.93 33.24
N ALA A 52 -7.75 -8.74 32.37
CA ALA A 52 -7.90 -8.95 30.92
C ALA A 52 -7.89 -10.45 30.57
N LEU A 53 -7.03 -11.25 31.20
CA LEU A 53 -6.95 -12.69 30.98
C LEU A 53 -8.23 -13.43 31.43
N GLU A 54 -8.86 -12.99 32.51
CA GLU A 54 -10.09 -13.60 33.02
C GLU A 54 -11.29 -13.43 32.07
N ARG A 55 -11.32 -12.33 31.30
CA ARG A 55 -12.37 -12.09 30.27
C ARG A 55 -12.18 -12.91 29.01
N ILE A 56 -10.94 -13.27 28.67
CA ILE A 56 -10.64 -14.14 27.52
C ILE A 56 -11.07 -15.59 27.82
N ALA A 57 -10.87 -16.07 29.05
CA ALA A 57 -11.32 -17.39 29.48
C ALA A 57 -12.86 -17.54 29.43
N ALA A 58 -13.61 -16.53 29.89
CA ALA A 58 -15.08 -16.55 29.87
C ALA A 58 -15.67 -16.46 28.44
N ALA A 59 -14.94 -15.90 27.48
CA ALA A 59 -15.39 -15.81 26.09
C ALA A 59 -15.24 -17.14 25.32
N MET A 60 -14.24 -17.95 25.67
CA MET A 60 -14.00 -19.24 25.00
C MET A 60 -15.02 -20.33 25.38
N GLU A 61 -15.62 -20.25 26.56
CA GLU A 61 -16.64 -21.22 27.00
C GLU A 61 -17.98 -21.03 26.26
N LYS A 62 -18.24 -19.84 25.72
CA LYS A 62 -19.49 -19.50 25.02
C LYS A 62 -19.50 -19.87 23.53
N SER A 63 -18.34 -20.22 22.94
CA SER A 63 -18.23 -20.50 21.50
C SER A 63 -18.17 -21.99 21.12
N ALA A 64 -18.15 -22.91 22.08
CA ALA A 64 -17.99 -24.36 21.81
C ALA A 64 -19.30 -25.13 21.58
N GLY A 65 -20.47 -24.47 21.55
CA GLY A 65 -21.79 -25.12 21.50
C GLY A 65 -22.49 -25.18 20.12
N GLY A 66 -21.75 -25.11 19.01
CA GLY A 66 -22.31 -25.01 17.65
C GLY A 66 -22.30 -26.33 16.86
N SER A 67 -23.46 -26.99 16.80
CA SER A 67 -23.81 -28.20 16.04
C SER A 67 -23.18 -28.35 14.63
N MET A 68 -22.37 -29.40 14.43
CA MET A 68 -21.87 -29.88 13.13
C MET A 68 -22.32 -31.33 12.81
N SER A 69 -23.57 -31.69 13.11
CA SER A 69 -24.03 -33.09 12.94
C SER A 69 -24.89 -33.35 11.69
N GLY A 70 -24.96 -32.43 10.72
CA GLY A 70 -26.05 -32.45 9.71
C GLY A 70 -25.74 -32.74 8.24
N MET A 71 -24.49 -32.69 7.76
CA MET A 71 -24.25 -32.56 6.30
C MET A 71 -23.51 -33.70 5.59
N MET A 72 -23.17 -34.82 6.26
CA MET A 72 -22.46 -35.94 5.61
C MET A 72 -23.33 -37.17 5.27
N GLY A 73 -24.66 -37.10 5.42
CA GLY A 73 -25.54 -38.28 5.26
C GLY A 73 -26.09 -38.54 3.85
N GLY A 74 -25.88 -37.66 2.86
CA GLY A 74 -26.72 -37.63 1.65
C GLY A 74 -26.13 -38.12 0.32
N MET A 75 -24.84 -38.46 0.23
CA MET A 75 -24.19 -38.67 -1.08
C MET A 75 -23.55 -40.06 -1.29
N MET A 76 -23.98 -41.09 -0.54
CA MET A 76 -23.38 -42.43 -0.65
C MET A 76 -24.34 -43.53 -1.13
N GLN A 77 -25.47 -43.18 -1.76
CA GLN A 77 -26.53 -44.15 -2.09
C GLN A 77 -27.01 -44.08 -3.54
N GLY A 78 -26.10 -44.04 -4.51
CA GLY A 78 -26.53 -43.98 -5.90
C GLY A 78 -25.46 -44.11 -6.98
N MET A 79 -24.52 -45.06 -6.90
CA MET A 79 -23.80 -45.50 -8.11
C MET A 79 -23.52 -47.01 -8.05
N GLY A 80 -24.52 -47.77 -8.50
CA GLY A 80 -24.38 -49.18 -8.82
C GLY A 80 -23.48 -49.37 -10.05
N GLN A 81 -22.42 -50.16 -9.85
CA GLN A 81 -22.11 -51.35 -10.62
C GLN A 81 -22.68 -51.39 -12.06
N MET A 82 -21.92 -50.93 -13.06
CA MET A 82 -21.93 -51.50 -14.42
C MET A 82 -20.76 -50.97 -15.27
N GLY A 83 -19.85 -51.87 -15.65
CA GLY A 83 -19.09 -51.81 -16.92
C GLY A 83 -18.04 -50.72 -17.14
N MET A 84 -16.88 -50.76 -16.45
CA MET A 84 -15.70 -49.95 -16.82
C MET A 84 -14.41 -50.77 -16.98
N MET A 85 -14.49 -51.96 -17.59
CA MET A 85 -13.28 -52.76 -17.91
C MET A 85 -12.90 -52.74 -19.41
N GLY A 86 -13.73 -52.18 -20.30
CA GLY A 86 -13.44 -52.12 -21.74
C GLY A 86 -12.69 -50.87 -22.21
N ASP A 87 -12.72 -49.78 -21.42
CA ASP A 87 -12.33 -48.44 -21.89
C ASP A 87 -10.83 -48.11 -21.66
N MET A 88 -10.16 -48.79 -20.73
CA MET A 88 -8.72 -48.56 -20.47
C MET A 88 -7.81 -49.02 -21.61
N SER A 89 -8.19 -50.05 -22.38
CA SER A 89 -7.37 -50.53 -23.49
C SER A 89 -7.42 -49.57 -24.70
N GLN A 90 -8.59 -48.96 -24.96
CA GLN A 90 -8.73 -47.92 -25.97
C GLN A 90 -7.98 -46.64 -25.57
N MET A 91 -8.01 -46.26 -24.30
CA MET A 91 -7.27 -45.09 -23.82
C MET A 91 -5.74 -45.26 -23.98
N MET A 92 -5.18 -46.45 -23.71
CA MET A 92 -3.74 -46.69 -23.94
C MET A 92 -3.37 -46.70 -25.43
N ALA A 93 -4.21 -47.26 -26.30
CA ALA A 93 -4.00 -47.22 -27.74
C ALA A 93 -4.01 -45.77 -28.27
N GLN A 94 -4.95 -44.95 -27.79
CA GLN A 94 -5.03 -43.52 -28.14
C GLN A 94 -3.79 -42.74 -27.66
N MET A 95 -3.27 -43.05 -26.46
CA MET A 95 -2.10 -42.38 -25.92
C MET A 95 -0.81 -42.72 -26.71
N GLN A 96 -0.65 -43.97 -27.15
CA GLN A 96 0.46 -44.36 -28.02
C GLN A 96 0.40 -43.65 -29.39
N GLU A 97 -0.78 -43.54 -29.99
CA GLU A 97 -0.93 -42.87 -31.29
C GLU A 97 -0.63 -41.36 -31.17
N ARG A 98 -1.03 -40.74 -30.07
CA ARG A 98 -0.71 -39.33 -29.78
C ARG A 98 0.79 -39.09 -29.61
N MET A 99 1.53 -40.04 -29.04
CA MET A 99 2.99 -39.96 -28.93
C MET A 99 3.68 -40.10 -30.29
N LYS A 100 3.22 -40.99 -31.17
CA LYS A 100 3.73 -41.08 -32.54
C LYS A 100 3.50 -39.79 -33.32
N GLN A 101 2.33 -39.17 -33.13
CA GLN A 101 2.01 -37.88 -33.77
C GLN A 101 2.92 -36.74 -33.26
N CYS A 102 3.25 -36.71 -31.96
CA CYS A 102 4.21 -35.76 -31.40
C CYS A 102 5.63 -35.98 -31.95
N GLN A 103 6.05 -37.23 -32.14
CA GLN A 103 7.37 -37.56 -32.68
C GLN A 103 7.48 -37.18 -34.17
N ALA A 104 6.43 -37.41 -34.96
CA ALA A 104 6.37 -36.98 -36.36
C ALA A 104 6.38 -35.45 -36.51
N MET A 105 5.69 -34.74 -35.61
CA MET A 105 5.66 -33.27 -35.61
C MET A 105 7.04 -32.66 -35.28
N MET A 106 7.82 -33.30 -34.38
CA MET A 106 9.20 -32.85 -34.11
C MET A 106 10.15 -33.07 -35.29
N GLY A 107 9.98 -34.15 -36.08
CA GLY A 107 10.80 -34.41 -37.26
C GLY A 107 10.62 -33.37 -38.38
N GLN A 108 9.41 -32.82 -38.53
CA GLN A 108 9.10 -31.85 -39.59
C GLN A 108 9.64 -30.44 -39.32
N MET A 109 9.91 -30.10 -38.05
CA MET A 109 10.53 -28.81 -37.67
C MET A 109 12.04 -28.74 -37.94
N GLN A 110 12.72 -29.89 -38.05
CA GLN A 110 14.18 -29.92 -38.24
C GLN A 110 14.62 -29.62 -39.68
N GLY A 111 13.69 -29.65 -40.65
CA GLY A 111 13.97 -29.42 -42.08
C GLY A 111 13.82 -27.97 -42.57
N MET A 112 13.37 -27.02 -41.74
CA MET A 112 13.06 -25.64 -42.16
C MET A 112 14.07 -24.59 -41.68
N MET A 113 15.18 -24.97 -41.04
CA MET A 113 16.16 -24.03 -40.45
C MET A 113 17.41 -23.76 -41.30
N SER A 114 17.27 -23.69 -42.63
CA SER A 114 18.39 -23.33 -43.52
C SER A 114 18.03 -22.16 -44.42
N SER A 115 17.80 -20.99 -43.83
CA SER A 115 17.90 -19.68 -44.50
C SER A 115 18.01 -18.57 -43.46
N PRO A 116 19.09 -17.75 -43.45
CA PRO A 116 19.16 -16.56 -42.62
C PRO A 116 18.33 -15.46 -43.27
N VAL A 117 17.02 -15.47 -43.01
CA VAL A 117 16.19 -14.28 -43.23
C VAL A 117 16.48 -13.36 -42.05
N THR A 118 17.24 -12.30 -42.29
CA THR A 118 17.36 -11.15 -41.38
C THR A 118 16.02 -10.40 -41.36
N GLN A 119 15.03 -11.00 -40.71
CA GLN A 119 13.77 -10.35 -40.39
C GLN A 119 14.05 -9.39 -39.23
N PRO A 120 13.78 -8.08 -39.35
CA PRO A 120 13.85 -7.20 -38.20
C PRO A 120 12.92 -7.78 -37.12
N ALA A 121 13.48 -7.99 -35.92
CA ALA A 121 12.76 -8.55 -34.80
C ALA A 121 11.44 -7.78 -34.62
N PRO A 122 10.28 -8.44 -34.55
CA PRO A 122 9.04 -7.76 -34.20
C PRO A 122 9.27 -7.11 -32.84
N SER A 123 9.18 -5.78 -32.80
CA SER A 123 9.19 -5.00 -31.57
C SER A 123 8.14 -5.64 -30.65
N ALA A 124 8.59 -6.22 -29.53
CA ALA A 124 7.69 -6.79 -28.55
C ALA A 124 6.66 -5.71 -28.17
N PRO A 125 5.35 -6.01 -28.18
CA PRO A 125 4.36 -5.03 -27.78
C PRO A 125 4.69 -4.60 -26.35
N THR A 126 4.92 -3.31 -26.15
CA THR A 126 5.02 -2.70 -24.83
C THR A 126 3.73 -3.03 -24.09
N GLN A 127 3.80 -3.97 -23.14
CA GLN A 127 2.64 -4.34 -22.34
C GLN A 127 2.23 -3.12 -21.51
N ALA A 128 0.95 -2.77 -21.55
CA ALA A 128 0.42 -1.70 -20.73
C ALA A 128 0.48 -2.09 -19.25
N LEU A 129 0.85 -1.14 -18.39
CA LEU A 129 0.85 -1.35 -16.94
C LEU A 129 -0.57 -1.67 -16.43
N THR A 130 -0.66 -2.58 -15.49
CA THR A 130 -1.91 -2.95 -14.79
C THR A 130 -1.86 -2.53 -13.33
N GLU A 131 -3.01 -2.53 -12.64
CA GLU A 131 -3.04 -2.27 -11.19
C GLU A 131 -2.17 -3.27 -10.40
N ALA A 132 -2.08 -4.52 -10.85
CA ALA A 132 -1.28 -5.55 -10.19
C ALA A 132 0.22 -5.20 -10.22
N ASP A 133 0.71 -4.67 -11.34
CA ASP A 133 2.12 -4.24 -11.50
C ASP A 133 2.47 -3.09 -10.55
N LEU A 134 1.47 -2.31 -10.17
CA LEU A 134 1.59 -1.11 -9.34
C LEU A 134 1.20 -1.35 -7.88
N THR A 135 0.78 -2.56 -7.53
CA THR A 135 0.40 -2.90 -6.16
C THR A 135 1.59 -3.49 -5.40
N ARG A 136 1.75 -3.06 -4.15
CA ARG A 136 2.72 -3.60 -3.20
C ARG A 136 1.97 -3.99 -1.93
N THR A 137 2.29 -5.17 -1.39
CA THR A 137 1.58 -5.74 -0.25
C THR A 137 2.56 -6.00 0.89
N SER A 138 2.12 -5.70 2.12
CA SER A 138 2.82 -5.99 3.36
C SER A 138 1.86 -6.70 4.31
N GLN A 139 2.31 -7.82 4.88
CA GLN A 139 1.51 -8.59 5.85
C GLN A 139 2.35 -8.84 7.10
N ALA A 140 1.82 -8.41 8.26
CA ALA A 140 2.46 -8.61 9.56
C ALA A 140 1.48 -8.33 10.70
N GLU A 141 1.67 -8.97 11.86
CA GLU A 141 0.82 -8.81 13.06
C GLU A 141 -0.68 -8.98 12.79
N GLY A 142 -1.05 -9.88 11.87
CA GLY A 142 -2.45 -10.12 11.51
C GLY A 142 -3.12 -8.99 10.71
N ILE A 143 -2.33 -8.06 10.17
CA ILE A 143 -2.79 -6.98 9.29
C ILE A 143 -2.13 -7.13 7.92
N THR A 144 -2.96 -7.15 6.88
CA THR A 144 -2.56 -7.06 5.48
C THR A 144 -2.79 -5.64 4.99
N VAL A 145 -1.78 -5.04 4.38
CA VAL A 145 -1.85 -3.72 3.77
C VAL A 145 -1.41 -3.82 2.32
N ALA A 146 -2.28 -3.43 1.39
CA ALA A 146 -1.99 -3.32 -0.02
C ALA A 146 -2.05 -1.85 -0.44
N VAL A 147 -1.02 -1.40 -1.17
CA VAL A 147 -0.94 -0.05 -1.71
C VAL A 147 -0.70 -0.10 -3.21
N THR A 148 -1.56 0.55 -3.98
CA THR A 148 -1.43 0.69 -5.43
C THR A 148 -1.09 2.14 -5.77
N PHE A 149 0.00 2.37 -6.49
CA PHE A 149 0.32 3.70 -7.02
C PHE A 149 -0.46 3.95 -8.32
N MET A 150 -1.46 4.83 -8.27
CA MET A 150 -2.45 4.95 -9.34
C MET A 150 -2.03 5.85 -10.49
N ASN A 151 -1.11 6.80 -10.26
CA ASN A 151 -0.74 7.82 -11.26
C ASN A 151 -0.38 7.27 -12.65
N PRO A 152 0.36 6.14 -12.81
CA PRO A 152 0.67 5.60 -14.14
C PRO A 152 -0.55 5.11 -14.93
N LEU A 153 -1.69 4.87 -14.28
CA LEU A 153 -2.92 4.39 -14.90
C LEU A 153 -3.95 5.51 -15.13
N LEU A 154 -3.77 6.65 -14.46
CA LEU A 154 -4.69 7.77 -14.50
C LEU A 154 -4.22 8.82 -15.51
N LYS A 155 -5.17 9.51 -16.13
CA LYS A 155 -4.85 10.65 -16.99
C LYS A 155 -4.39 11.85 -16.16
N PRO A 156 -3.58 12.77 -16.73
CA PRO A 156 -3.13 13.97 -16.03
C PRO A 156 -4.27 14.81 -15.42
N GLU A 157 -5.43 14.85 -16.07
CA GLU A 157 -6.61 15.59 -15.58
C GLU A 157 -7.23 14.94 -14.34
N GLU A 158 -7.14 13.62 -14.21
CA GLU A 158 -7.71 12.84 -13.11
C GLU A 158 -6.83 12.93 -11.85
N VAL A 159 -5.50 12.99 -12.02
CA VAL A 159 -4.58 13.17 -10.89
C VAL A 159 -4.55 14.60 -10.35
N ASN A 160 -4.86 15.61 -11.18
CA ASN A 160 -4.99 17.02 -10.78
C ASN A 160 -3.84 17.54 -9.87
N GLY A 161 -2.59 17.28 -10.26
CA GLY A 161 -1.41 17.70 -9.49
C GLY A 161 -1.22 16.97 -8.16
N LYS A 162 -1.73 15.73 -8.05
CA LYS A 162 -1.58 14.87 -6.88
C LYS A 162 -0.88 13.57 -7.22
N LEU A 163 -0.13 13.05 -6.25
CA LEU A 163 0.19 11.63 -6.18
C LEU A 163 -0.96 10.91 -5.49
N VAL A 164 -1.39 9.80 -6.06
CA VAL A 164 -2.62 9.07 -5.72
C VAL A 164 -2.27 7.63 -5.42
N PHE A 165 -2.60 7.19 -4.20
CA PHE A 165 -2.36 5.84 -3.73
C PHE A 165 -3.67 5.21 -3.29
N LYS A 166 -4.07 4.09 -3.92
CA LYS A 166 -5.18 3.28 -3.43
C LYS A 166 -4.66 2.39 -2.31
N VAL A 167 -5.22 2.51 -1.12
CA VAL A 167 -4.78 1.78 0.07
C VAL A 167 -5.91 0.89 0.55
N ALA A 168 -5.61 -0.40 0.76
CA ALA A 168 -6.50 -1.37 1.38
C ALA A 168 -5.82 -1.98 2.61
N LEU A 169 -6.52 -1.97 3.73
CA LEU A 169 -6.12 -2.57 5.00
C LEU A 169 -7.15 -3.64 5.37
N ASP A 170 -6.67 -4.78 5.82
CA ASP A 170 -7.48 -5.94 6.17
C ASP A 170 -6.92 -6.58 7.44
N THR A 171 -7.79 -6.84 8.42
CA THR A 171 -7.43 -7.51 9.67
C THR A 171 -8.64 -8.20 10.28
N HIS A 172 -8.39 -9.17 11.16
CA HIS A 172 -9.40 -9.81 11.99
C HIS A 172 -9.11 -9.68 13.49
N THR A 173 -8.10 -8.89 13.87
CA THR A 173 -7.57 -8.86 15.24
C THR A 173 -7.64 -7.49 15.91
N VAL A 174 -7.64 -6.40 15.14
CA VAL A 174 -7.60 -5.03 15.67
C VAL A 174 -8.61 -4.12 14.98
N ASP A 175 -8.96 -3.01 15.64
CA ASP A 175 -9.75 -1.95 15.03
C ASP A 175 -8.87 -1.04 14.16
N LEU A 176 -9.10 -1.01 12.85
CA LEU A 176 -8.34 -0.18 11.89
C LEU A 176 -8.78 1.29 11.89
N SER A 177 -9.91 1.63 12.49
CA SER A 177 -10.43 3.01 12.52
C SER A 177 -9.56 3.94 13.37
N GLN A 178 -8.76 3.38 14.29
CA GLN A 178 -7.84 4.14 15.15
C GLN A 178 -6.65 4.75 14.39
N PHE A 179 -6.31 4.23 13.20
CA PHE A 179 -5.15 4.69 12.45
C PHE A 179 -5.50 5.86 11.53
N ASP A 180 -4.91 7.03 11.77
CA ASP A 180 -5.02 8.18 10.88
C ASP A 180 -3.94 8.11 9.80
N LEU A 181 -4.29 7.52 8.64
CA LEU A 181 -3.36 7.33 7.52
C LEU A 181 -2.73 8.64 7.03
N THR A 182 -3.39 9.79 7.22
CA THR A 182 -2.86 11.09 6.79
C THR A 182 -1.69 11.56 7.64
N LYS A 183 -1.62 11.12 8.90
CA LYS A 183 -0.54 11.44 9.85
C LYS A 183 0.55 10.39 9.89
N LEU A 184 0.24 9.17 9.47
CA LEU A 184 1.15 8.03 9.49
C LEU A 184 1.93 7.85 8.19
N ALA A 185 1.52 8.54 7.12
CA ALA A 185 2.16 8.47 5.81
C ALA A 185 3.41 9.35 5.72
N VAL A 186 4.46 8.80 5.12
CA VAL A 186 5.66 9.53 4.72
C VAL A 186 6.04 9.10 3.31
N LEU A 187 6.24 10.05 2.40
CA LEU A 187 6.72 9.79 1.05
C LEU A 187 8.21 10.14 0.96
N ARG A 188 8.99 9.29 0.28
CA ARG A 188 10.41 9.54 -0.01
C ARG A 188 10.73 9.29 -1.48
N THR A 189 11.73 10.02 -1.99
CA THR A 189 12.28 9.80 -3.32
C THR A 189 13.77 9.52 -3.27
N SER A 190 14.30 8.99 -4.37
CA SER A 190 15.72 8.67 -4.54
C SER A 190 16.69 9.84 -4.38
N GLU A 191 16.18 11.06 -4.53
CA GLU A 191 16.88 12.32 -4.41
C GLU A 191 16.93 12.83 -2.96
N GLY A 192 16.34 12.08 -2.03
CA GLY A 192 16.29 12.43 -0.61
C GLY A 192 15.14 13.37 -0.24
N VAL A 193 14.22 13.66 -1.17
CA VAL A 193 13.01 14.44 -0.86
C VAL A 193 12.14 13.63 0.09
N THR A 194 11.65 14.28 1.16
CA THR A 194 10.75 13.67 2.14
C THR A 194 9.51 14.55 2.32
N VAL A 195 8.33 13.94 2.23
CA VAL A 195 7.04 14.59 2.48
C VAL A 195 6.32 13.83 3.60
N SER A 196 6.08 14.49 4.73
CA SER A 196 5.42 13.92 5.91
C SER A 196 4.09 14.59 6.25
N GLU A 197 3.66 15.58 5.46
CA GLU A 197 2.46 16.38 5.71
C GLU A 197 1.72 16.65 4.39
N GLY A 198 0.48 17.15 4.50
CA GLY A 198 -0.35 17.49 3.34
C GLY A 198 -1.02 16.30 2.66
N PHE A 199 -1.05 15.15 3.33
CA PHE A 199 -1.83 13.99 2.89
C PHE A 199 -3.32 14.20 3.16
N SER A 200 -4.16 13.75 2.23
CA SER A 200 -5.62 13.67 2.39
C SER A 200 -6.10 12.25 2.17
N TRP A 201 -7.10 11.83 2.94
CA TRP A 201 -7.72 10.51 2.84
C TRP A 201 -9.15 10.63 2.33
N GLU A 202 -9.46 9.89 1.27
CA GLU A 202 -10.80 9.75 0.71
C GLU A 202 -11.28 8.31 0.89
N PRO A 203 -12.18 8.03 1.84
CA PRO A 203 -12.64 6.67 2.10
C PRO A 203 -13.53 6.14 0.97
N GLU A 204 -13.27 4.91 0.52
CA GLU A 204 -14.18 4.14 -0.35
C GLU A 204 -15.03 3.15 0.45
N SER A 205 -14.44 2.55 1.49
CA SER A 205 -15.11 1.66 2.43
C SER A 205 -14.42 1.76 3.79
N GLU A 206 -15.19 1.99 4.84
CA GLU A 206 -14.68 2.06 6.21
C GLU A 206 -15.47 1.11 7.11
N SER A 207 -14.80 0.05 7.56
CA SER A 207 -15.22 -0.74 8.70
C SER A 207 -14.05 -0.85 9.67
N GLY A 208 -14.32 -1.27 10.90
CA GLY A 208 -13.26 -1.47 11.89
C GLY A 208 -12.25 -2.56 11.50
N HIS A 209 -12.52 -3.43 10.51
CA HIS A 209 -11.69 -4.62 10.22
C HIS A 209 -11.24 -4.67 8.75
N HIS A 210 -11.94 -3.96 7.86
CA HIS A 210 -11.56 -3.75 6.47
C HIS A 210 -11.68 -2.25 6.17
N ARG A 211 -10.59 -1.63 5.72
CA ARG A 211 -10.58 -0.22 5.34
C ARG A 211 -9.98 -0.06 3.95
N LYS A 212 -10.65 0.65 3.07
CA LYS A 212 -10.19 0.92 1.70
C LYS A 212 -10.47 2.37 1.34
N GLY A 213 -9.54 3.00 0.65
CA GLY A 213 -9.70 4.36 0.17
C GLY A 213 -8.49 4.86 -0.59
N VAL A 214 -8.50 6.15 -0.86
CA VAL A 214 -7.48 6.83 -1.66
C VAL A 214 -6.73 7.82 -0.78
N LEU A 215 -5.43 7.63 -0.67
CA LEU A 215 -4.50 8.56 -0.04
C LEU A 215 -3.88 9.45 -1.11
N LYS A 216 -3.97 10.77 -0.95
CA LYS A 216 -3.45 11.74 -1.92
C LYS A 216 -2.49 12.72 -1.26
N VAL A 217 -1.50 13.19 -2.01
CA VAL A 217 -0.57 14.27 -1.60
C VAL A 217 -0.21 15.10 -2.84
N ALA A 218 0.23 16.35 -2.67
CA ALA A 218 0.71 17.17 -3.79
C ALA A 218 1.83 16.45 -4.56
N ASP A 219 1.84 16.55 -5.89
CA ASP A 219 2.95 16.06 -6.73
C ASP A 219 4.13 17.04 -6.78
N THR A 220 4.07 18.11 -5.99
CA THR A 220 5.09 19.15 -5.87
C THR A 220 5.38 19.47 -4.41
N LEU A 221 6.62 19.88 -4.15
CA LEU A 221 7.07 20.43 -2.87
C LEU A 221 7.83 21.72 -3.14
N ASN A 222 7.43 22.82 -2.50
CA ASN A 222 8.01 24.15 -2.72
C ASN A 222 8.04 24.58 -4.20
N GLY A 223 7.03 24.16 -4.97
CA GLY A 223 6.92 24.45 -6.41
C GLY A 223 7.75 23.54 -7.33
N ALA A 224 8.57 22.63 -6.78
CA ALA A 224 9.33 21.65 -7.56
C ALA A 224 8.58 20.31 -7.63
N PRO A 225 8.57 19.60 -8.77
CA PRO A 225 7.99 18.25 -8.87
C PRO A 225 8.67 17.26 -7.93
N LEU A 226 7.89 16.37 -7.32
CA LEU A 226 8.41 15.28 -6.51
C LEU A 226 9.02 14.16 -7.36
N ILE A 227 8.44 13.90 -8.54
CA ILE A 227 8.94 12.90 -9.48
C ILE A 227 9.50 13.62 -10.70
N THR A 228 10.78 13.37 -10.97
CA THR A 228 11.57 13.92 -12.08
C THR A 228 12.10 12.78 -12.95
N ARG A 229 12.85 13.10 -14.02
CA ARG A 229 13.50 12.08 -14.87
C ARG A 229 14.64 11.37 -14.16
N GLU A 230 15.16 12.00 -13.12
CA GLU A 230 16.24 11.52 -12.28
C GLU A 230 15.74 10.60 -11.16
N THR A 231 14.43 10.59 -10.89
CA THR A 231 13.82 9.78 -9.83
C THR A 231 13.93 8.29 -10.16
N LYS A 232 14.80 7.59 -9.41
CA LYS A 232 15.03 6.15 -9.56
C LYS A 232 13.98 5.32 -8.82
N TRP A 233 13.51 5.82 -7.68
CA TRP A 233 12.51 5.15 -6.86
C TRP A 233 11.64 6.16 -6.09
N LEU A 234 10.43 5.71 -5.76
CA LEU A 234 9.44 6.37 -4.93
C LEU A 234 9.02 5.40 -3.83
N GLU A 235 9.01 5.86 -2.59
CA GLU A 235 8.61 5.08 -1.42
C GLU A 235 7.47 5.76 -0.67
N LEU A 236 6.41 5.01 -0.38
CA LEU A 236 5.42 5.37 0.64
C LEU A 236 5.68 4.51 1.87
N GLU A 237 5.92 5.15 3.00
CA GLU A 237 5.99 4.54 4.32
C GLU A 237 4.67 4.79 5.06
N LEU A 238 4.08 3.75 5.64
CA LEU A 238 2.99 3.85 6.60
C LEU A 238 3.48 3.39 7.97
N LYS A 239 3.49 4.29 8.94
CA LYS A 239 4.04 4.06 10.29
C LYS A 239 2.98 3.53 11.25
N GLU A 240 3.43 2.77 12.24
CA GLU A 240 2.63 2.34 13.41
C GLU A 240 1.32 1.58 13.06
N ILE A 241 1.28 0.88 11.92
CA ILE A 241 0.13 0.04 11.53
C ILE A 241 0.43 -1.42 11.84
N GLY A 242 0.19 -1.81 13.08
CA GLY A 242 0.53 -3.13 13.62
C GLY A 242 2.03 -3.40 13.71
N MET A 243 2.89 -2.50 13.22
CA MET A 243 4.34 -2.55 13.34
C MET A 243 4.92 -1.15 13.15
N PRO A 244 6.19 -0.90 13.53
CA PRO A 244 6.75 0.45 13.48
C PRO A 244 6.71 1.09 12.08
N SER A 245 6.93 0.30 11.03
CA SER A 245 7.03 0.82 9.66
C SER A 245 6.69 -0.23 8.60
N ARG A 246 5.91 0.18 7.59
CA ARG A 246 5.65 -0.57 6.35
C ARG A 246 6.05 0.29 5.16
N VAL A 247 6.99 -0.17 4.35
CA VAL A 247 7.52 0.57 3.20
C VAL A 247 7.07 -0.07 1.89
N PHE A 248 6.49 0.72 0.99
CA PHE A 248 6.02 0.34 -0.33
C PHE A 248 6.82 1.11 -1.38
N ARG A 249 7.54 0.40 -2.25
CA ARG A 249 8.48 0.99 -3.21
C ARG A 249 8.09 0.71 -4.66
N TRP A 250 8.21 1.76 -5.49
CA TRP A 250 8.07 1.72 -6.94
C TRP A 250 9.33 2.27 -7.61
N GLU A 251 9.71 1.68 -8.74
CA GLU A 251 10.92 2.03 -9.49
C GLU A 251 10.79 1.61 -10.97
N GLY A 252 11.74 2.02 -11.80
CA GLY A 252 11.81 1.65 -13.21
C GLY A 252 10.66 2.22 -14.04
N GLN A 253 10.09 1.39 -14.93
CA GLN A 253 9.07 1.78 -15.91
C GLN A 253 7.81 2.42 -15.29
N VAL A 254 7.52 2.12 -14.02
CA VAL A 254 6.42 2.71 -13.27
C VAL A 254 6.59 4.22 -13.09
N LEU A 255 7.83 4.70 -12.94
CA LEU A 255 8.13 6.13 -12.72
C LEU A 255 8.44 6.86 -14.02
N THR A 256 9.00 6.16 -15.02
CA THR A 256 9.32 6.75 -16.33
C THR A 256 8.11 7.37 -17.02
N ALA A 257 6.91 6.80 -16.83
CA ALA A 257 5.67 7.34 -17.39
C ALA A 257 5.25 8.70 -16.79
N LEU A 258 5.80 9.09 -15.64
CA LEU A 258 5.37 10.26 -14.86
C LEU A 258 6.42 11.37 -14.79
N ALA A 259 7.66 11.06 -15.13
CA ALA A 259 8.76 12.01 -15.11
C ALA A 259 8.50 13.17 -16.09
N ARG A 260 8.33 14.38 -15.56
CA ARG A 260 8.20 15.61 -16.35
C ARG A 260 9.57 16.12 -16.76
#